data_AF-A0A316QJW5-F1
#
_entry.id   AF-A0A316QJW5-F1
#
_cell.length_a   1.000
_cell.length_b   1.000
_cell.length_c   1.000
_cell.angle_alpha   90.00
_cell.angle_beta   90.00
_cell.angle_gamma   90.00
#
_symmetry.space_group_name_H-M   'P 1'
#
loop_
_entity.id
_entity.type
_entity.pdbx_description
1 polymer ?
#
loop_
_entity_poly.entity_id
_entity_poly.type
_entity_poly.pdbx_seq_one_letter_code
_entity_poly.pdbx_strand_id
1 'polypeptide(L)'
;MEMCGAEKRRGHGRSGKSMNIAEFYQSLGVNVNDVLNRLRNEGLIKKYLLKFAEDSSFSDLEKAISEKNYQNAFRAAHTIKGICLNLELRSLSGPSVELTELLRSGAPQEDILVNAFREFAAVYRDVVEKLAELK
;
A
#
# COMPACT_ATOMS: atom_id res chain seq x y z
N MET A 1 44.76 -21.12 -29.78
CA MET A 1 44.28 -21.79 -28.56
C MET A 1 43.28 -20.87 -27.90
N GLU A 2 42.05 -21.36 -27.77
CA GLU A 2 40.98 -21.03 -26.80
C GLU A 2 40.64 -19.54 -26.60
N MET A 3 39.54 -19.01 -27.14
CA MET A 3 38.11 -19.13 -26.73
C MET A 3 37.77 -18.62 -25.32
N CYS A 4 36.65 -17.88 -25.27
CA CYS A 4 35.74 -17.64 -24.14
C CYS A 4 36.07 -16.42 -23.25
N GLY A 5 35.14 -15.51 -22.91
CA GLY A 5 33.71 -15.53 -23.07
C GLY A 5 33.12 -14.13 -22.86
N ALA A 6 32.04 -13.87 -23.57
CA ALA A 6 31.24 -12.66 -23.47
C ALA A 6 30.39 -12.68 -22.20
N GLU A 7 30.46 -11.64 -21.37
CA GLU A 7 29.39 -11.31 -20.44
C GLU A 7 28.60 -10.11 -20.96
N LYS A 8 27.53 -10.48 -21.68
CA LYS A 8 26.41 -9.62 -22.04
C LYS A 8 25.96 -8.84 -20.80
N ARG A 9 26.12 -7.51 -20.84
CA ARG A 9 25.31 -6.62 -20.00
C ARG A 9 23.85 -6.93 -20.30
N ARG A 10 23.17 -7.56 -19.34
CA ARG A 10 21.73 -7.81 -19.43
C ARG A 10 21.03 -6.47 -19.41
N GLY A 11 20.50 -6.08 -20.57
CA GLY A 11 19.59 -4.96 -20.68
C GLY A 11 18.39 -5.18 -19.77
N HIS A 12 18.09 -4.20 -18.94
CA HIS A 12 16.79 -4.10 -18.31
C HIS A 12 15.81 -3.58 -19.36
N GLY A 13 15.42 -4.48 -20.26
CA GLY A 13 14.19 -4.29 -21.03
C GLY A 13 13.05 -4.31 -20.03
N ARG A 14 12.45 -3.15 -19.76
CA ARG A 14 11.18 -3.02 -19.02
C ARG A 14 10.07 -3.61 -19.90
N SER A 15 10.06 -4.94 -20.01
CA SER A 15 8.95 -5.71 -20.55
C SER A 15 7.80 -5.55 -19.57
N GLY A 16 6.62 -5.14 -20.05
CA GLY A 16 5.43 -4.93 -19.22
C GLY A 16 5.09 -6.19 -18.41
N LYS A 17 5.59 -6.24 -17.18
CA LYS A 17 5.44 -7.39 -16.30
C LYS A 17 4.06 -7.29 -15.68
N SER A 18 3.14 -8.06 -16.26
CA SER A 18 1.84 -8.33 -15.67
C SER A 18 2.05 -9.10 -14.38
N MET A 19 1.68 -8.53 -13.24
CA MET A 19 1.73 -9.15 -11.92
C MET A 19 0.41 -9.88 -11.64
N ASN A 20 0.45 -11.05 -11.00
CA ASN A 20 -0.74 -11.72 -10.47
C ASN A 20 -0.90 -11.47 -8.95
N ILE A 21 -2.01 -11.93 -8.35
CA ILE A 21 -2.28 -11.70 -6.91
C ILE A 21 -1.21 -12.29 -6.00
N ALA A 22 -0.71 -13.49 -6.31
CA ALA A 22 0.32 -14.14 -5.49
C ALA A 22 1.62 -13.34 -5.52
N GLU A 23 2.05 -12.90 -6.70
CA GLU A 23 3.24 -12.05 -6.86
C GLU A 23 3.07 -10.70 -6.15
N PHE A 24 1.87 -10.12 -6.20
CA PHE A 24 1.55 -8.88 -5.47
C PHE A 24 1.74 -9.06 -3.96
N TYR A 25 1.07 -10.02 -3.35
CA TYR A 25 1.22 -10.25 -1.90
C TYR A 25 2.65 -10.66 -1.51
N GLN A 26 3.32 -11.45 -2.35
CA GLN A 26 4.71 -11.82 -2.12
C GLN A 26 5.64 -10.60 -2.16
N SER A 27 5.39 -9.63 -3.03
CA SER A 27 6.13 -8.35 -3.08
C SER A 27 5.94 -7.48 -1.84
N LEU A 28 4.90 -7.75 -1.05
CA LEU A 28 4.64 -7.14 0.27
C LEU A 28 5.16 -7.99 1.43
N GLY A 29 5.84 -9.12 1.15
CA GLY A 29 6.28 -10.07 2.17
C GLY A 29 5.13 -10.83 2.85
N VAL A 30 3.95 -10.90 2.20
CA VAL A 30 2.77 -11.58 2.72
C VAL A 30 2.62 -12.95 2.06
N ASN A 31 2.38 -13.97 2.87
CA ASN A 31 2.10 -15.32 2.37
C ASN A 31 0.70 -15.36 1.73
N VAL A 32 0.64 -15.57 0.42
CA VAL A 32 -0.62 -15.61 -0.33
C VAL A 32 -1.59 -16.68 0.20
N ASN A 33 -1.08 -17.81 0.70
CA ASN A 33 -1.93 -18.87 1.24
C ASN A 33 -2.71 -18.40 2.47
N ASP A 34 -2.11 -17.57 3.33
CA ASP A 34 -2.79 -17.00 4.50
C ASP A 34 -3.93 -16.07 4.05
N VAL A 35 -3.67 -15.27 3.02
CA VAL A 35 -4.68 -14.35 2.43
C VAL A 35 -5.83 -15.14 1.83
N LEU A 36 -5.55 -16.15 1.01
CA LEU A 36 -6.57 -16.98 0.37
C LEU A 36 -7.36 -17.80 1.37
N ASN A 37 -6.75 -18.27 2.46
CA ASN A 37 -7.47 -18.95 3.55
C ASN A 37 -8.49 -18.04 4.24
N ARG A 38 -8.16 -16.74 4.40
CA ARG A 38 -9.03 -15.76 5.04
C ARG A 38 -10.10 -15.22 4.09
N LEU A 39 -9.72 -14.83 2.88
CA LEU A 39 -10.56 -14.09 1.92
C LEU A 39 -11.25 -14.99 0.88
N ARG A 40 -10.77 -16.22 0.69
CA ARG A 40 -11.36 -17.35 -0.06
C ARG A 40 -11.64 -17.17 -1.56
N ASN A 41 -11.70 -15.94 -2.08
CA ASN A 41 -12.06 -15.67 -3.46
C ASN A 41 -11.10 -14.68 -4.11
N GLU A 42 -10.17 -15.19 -4.90
CA GLU A 42 -9.15 -14.41 -5.60
C GLU A 42 -9.74 -13.32 -6.50
N GLY A 43 -10.83 -13.60 -7.21
CA GLY A 43 -11.50 -12.61 -8.06
C GLY A 43 -12.09 -11.44 -7.27
N LEU A 44 -12.66 -11.69 -6.09
CA LEU A 44 -13.12 -10.63 -5.20
C LEU A 44 -11.96 -9.86 -4.59
N ILE A 45 -10.91 -10.54 -4.17
CA ILE A 45 -9.69 -9.89 -3.65
C ILE A 45 -9.14 -8.92 -4.68
N LYS A 46 -8.97 -9.36 -5.93
CA LYS A 46 -8.53 -8.52 -7.05
C LYS A 46 -9.41 -7.29 -7.21
N LYS A 47 -10.73 -7.50 -7.27
CA LYS A 47 -11.71 -6.41 -7.42
C LYS A 47 -11.55 -5.36 -6.32
N TYR A 48 -11.37 -5.78 -5.07
CA TYR A 48 -11.23 -4.84 -3.96
C TYR A 48 -9.84 -4.19 -3.89
N LEU A 49 -8.78 -4.86 -4.31
CA LEU A 49 -7.45 -4.25 -4.46
C LEU A 49 -7.46 -3.14 -5.52
N LEU A 50 -8.10 -3.37 -6.67
CA LEU A 50 -8.24 -2.35 -7.70
C LEU A 50 -9.09 -1.17 -7.21
N LYS A 51 -10.19 -1.43 -6.51
CA LYS A 51 -10.99 -0.37 -5.87
C LYS A 51 -10.21 0.42 -4.82
N PHE A 52 -9.32 -0.21 -4.08
CA PHE A 52 -8.47 0.48 -3.11
C PHE A 52 -7.52 1.48 -3.80
N ALA A 53 -6.99 1.14 -4.98
CA ALA A 53 -6.15 2.06 -5.76
C ALA A 53 -6.93 3.26 -6.34
N GLU A 54 -8.25 3.12 -6.49
CA GLU A 54 -9.16 4.17 -6.99
C GLU A 54 -9.83 4.99 -5.86
N ASP A 55 -9.66 4.59 -4.60
CA ASP A 55 -10.34 5.20 -3.45
C ASP A 55 -9.74 6.57 -3.08
N SER A 56 -10.60 7.51 -2.66
CA SER A 56 -10.17 8.89 -2.37
C SER A 56 -9.54 9.07 -0.99
N SER A 57 -9.63 8.08 -0.08
CA SER A 57 -9.31 8.27 1.34
C SER A 57 -7.87 8.73 1.56
N PHE A 58 -6.92 8.33 0.71
CA PHE A 58 -5.54 8.81 0.80
C PHE A 58 -5.42 10.31 0.48
N SER A 59 -6.05 10.75 -0.62
CA SER A 59 -6.08 12.18 -0.97
C SER A 59 -6.84 13.02 0.04
N ASP A 60 -7.91 12.46 0.63
CA ASP A 60 -8.69 13.10 1.69
C ASP A 60 -7.85 13.25 2.97
N LEU A 61 -7.03 12.24 3.30
CA LEU A 61 -6.08 12.29 4.41
C LEU A 61 -5.01 13.36 4.19
N GLU A 62 -4.37 13.39 3.01
CA GLU A 62 -3.37 14.39 2.62
C GLU A 62 -3.93 15.81 2.79
N LYS A 63 -5.09 16.06 2.19
CA LYS A 63 -5.77 17.34 2.27
C LYS A 63 -6.10 17.72 3.71
N ALA A 64 -6.72 16.82 4.47
CA ALA A 64 -7.15 17.11 5.83
C ALA A 64 -5.97 17.40 6.78
N ILE A 65 -4.83 16.73 6.61
CA ILE A 65 -3.61 17.03 7.39
C ILE A 65 -3.08 18.43 7.03
N SER A 66 -2.99 18.76 5.73
CA SER A 66 -2.52 20.09 5.30
C SER A 66 -3.41 21.25 5.78
N GLU A 67 -4.72 21.02 5.85
CA GLU A 67 -5.71 21.99 6.33
C GLU A 67 -5.85 21.99 7.87
N LYS A 68 -5.06 21.16 8.57
CA LYS A 68 -5.15 20.92 10.03
C LYS A 68 -6.56 20.49 10.48
N ASN A 69 -7.32 19.88 9.58
CA ASN A 69 -8.64 19.33 9.86
C ASN A 69 -8.53 17.91 10.42
N TYR A 70 -8.07 17.80 11.66
CA TYR A 70 -7.74 16.51 12.27
C TYR A 70 -8.94 15.56 12.44
N GLN A 71 -10.16 16.09 12.51
CA GLN A 71 -11.38 15.28 12.52
C GLN A 71 -11.61 14.56 11.19
N ASN A 72 -11.44 15.26 10.06
CA ASN A 72 -11.54 14.63 8.75
C ASN A 72 -10.33 13.72 8.47
N ALA A 73 -9.13 14.11 8.91
CA ALA A 73 -7.94 13.26 8.80
C ALA A 73 -8.15 11.94 9.56
N PHE A 74 -8.70 11.97 10.77
CA PHE A 74 -9.03 10.77 11.54
C PHE A 74 -9.99 9.85 10.78
N ARG A 75 -11.06 10.40 10.18
CA ARG A 75 -12.02 9.61 9.39
C ARG A 75 -11.36 8.95 8.19
N ALA A 76 -10.55 9.71 7.44
CA ALA A 76 -9.83 9.19 6.28
C ALA A 76 -8.84 8.08 6.68
N ALA A 77 -8.02 8.30 7.71
CA ALA A 77 -7.11 7.30 8.25
C ALA A 77 -7.84 6.04 8.73
N HIS A 78 -9.00 6.20 9.38
CA HIS A 78 -9.82 5.09 9.85
C HIS A 78 -10.37 4.24 8.70
N THR A 79 -10.83 4.88 7.62
CA THR A 79 -11.26 4.18 6.40
C THR A 79 -10.11 3.38 5.78
N ILE A 80 -8.94 4.01 5.60
CA ILE A 80 -7.77 3.33 5.03
C ILE A 80 -7.36 2.14 5.90
N LYS A 81 -7.31 2.31 7.22
CA LYS A 81 -7.06 1.22 8.18
C LYS A 81 -7.99 0.04 7.95
N GLY A 82 -9.30 0.30 7.85
CA GLY A 82 -10.30 -0.75 7.61
C GLY A 82 -10.03 -1.52 6.32
N ILE A 83 -9.72 -0.80 5.23
CA ILE A 83 -9.42 -1.42 3.94
C ILE A 83 -8.14 -2.26 4.03
N CYS A 84 -7.05 -1.71 4.57
CA CYS A 84 -5.77 -2.40 4.69
C CYS A 84 -5.86 -3.67 5.55
N LEU A 85 -6.61 -3.63 6.65
CA LEU A 85 -6.83 -4.81 7.51
C LEU A 85 -7.69 -5.89 6.84
N ASN A 86 -8.69 -5.49 6.05
CA ASN A 86 -9.55 -6.42 5.34
C ASN A 86 -8.86 -7.07 4.15
N LEU A 87 -7.90 -6.38 3.53
CA LEU A 87 -7.16 -6.87 2.36
C LEU A 87 -5.79 -7.44 2.70
N GLU A 88 -5.43 -7.60 3.98
CA GLU A 88 -4.13 -8.12 4.41
C GLU A 88 -2.93 -7.32 3.84
N LEU A 89 -3.10 -6.00 3.64
CA LEU A 89 -2.03 -5.11 3.19
C LEU A 89 -1.09 -4.79 4.34
N ARG A 90 -0.38 -5.80 4.85
CA ARG A 90 0.33 -5.74 6.15
C ARG A 90 1.32 -4.58 6.27
N SER A 91 2.01 -4.23 5.18
CA SER A 91 2.92 -3.07 5.14
C SER A 91 2.21 -1.73 5.41
N LEU A 92 0.90 -1.64 5.16
CA LEU A 92 0.06 -0.48 5.43
C LEU A 92 -0.78 -0.64 6.70
N SER A 93 -1.15 -1.86 7.08
CA SER A 93 -2.04 -2.10 8.24
C SER A 93 -1.48 -1.51 9.54
N GLY A 94 -0.20 -1.73 9.85
CA GLY A 94 0.44 -1.17 11.05
C GLY A 94 0.47 0.37 11.03
N PRO A 95 1.11 0.99 10.02
CA PRO A 95 1.18 2.45 9.89
C PRO A 95 -0.19 3.15 9.83
N SER A 96 -1.19 2.54 9.19
CA SER A 96 -2.56 3.10 9.17
C SER A 96 -3.24 3.09 10.54
N VAL A 97 -2.97 2.08 11.38
CA VAL A 97 -3.40 2.06 12.78
C VAL A 97 -2.73 3.19 13.54
N GLU A 98 -1.41 3.33 13.44
CA GLU A 98 -0.66 4.39 14.11
C GLU A 98 -1.19 5.79 13.78
N LEU A 99 -1.38 6.10 12.50
CA LEU A 99 -1.99 7.36 12.07
C LEU A 99 -3.38 7.58 12.66
N THR A 100 -4.22 6.53 12.65
CA THR A 100 -5.56 6.59 13.24
C THR A 100 -5.49 6.91 14.73
N GLU A 101 -4.56 6.32 15.47
CA GLU A 101 -4.39 6.57 16.90
C GLU A 101 -3.84 7.97 17.19
N LEU A 102 -2.85 8.44 16.44
CA LEU A 102 -2.32 9.81 16.56
C LEU A 102 -3.42 10.86 16.36
N LEU A 103 -4.30 10.64 15.38
CA LEU A 103 -5.38 11.57 15.04
C LEU A 103 -6.60 11.45 15.97
N ARG A 104 -6.70 10.39 16.79
CA ARG A 104 -7.89 10.07 17.59
C ARG A 104 -8.29 11.18 18.57
N SER A 105 -7.31 11.88 19.14
CA SER A 105 -7.57 12.98 20.08
C SER A 105 -8.12 14.24 19.40
N GLY A 106 -7.97 14.36 18.07
CA GLY A 106 -8.22 15.60 17.33
C GLY A 106 -7.20 16.71 17.60
N ALA A 107 -6.17 16.45 18.41
CA ALA A 107 -5.09 17.38 18.74
C ALA A 107 -3.73 16.63 18.81
N PRO A 108 -3.24 16.10 17.67
CA PRO A 108 -1.97 15.41 17.60
C PRO A 108 -0.79 16.36 17.80
N GLN A 109 0.36 15.82 18.21
CA GLN A 109 1.62 16.54 18.10
C GLN A 109 2.03 16.59 16.62
N GLU A 110 2.09 17.80 16.04
CA GLU A 110 2.20 17.98 14.58
C GLU A 110 3.47 17.35 13.99
N ASP A 111 4.62 17.49 14.64
CA ASP A 111 5.88 16.91 14.13
C ASP A 111 5.83 15.37 14.06
N ILE A 112 5.21 14.73 15.06
CA ILE A 112 5.02 13.28 15.08
C ILE A 112 4.06 12.86 13.96
N LEU A 113 2.92 13.56 13.83
CA LEU A 113 1.94 13.28 12.78
C LEU A 113 2.54 13.42 11.39
N VAL A 114 3.26 14.51 11.11
CA VAL A 114 3.87 14.77 9.79
C VAL A 114 4.90 13.70 9.45
N ASN A 115 5.68 13.25 10.43
CA ASN A 115 6.66 12.19 10.23
C ASN A 115 5.99 10.85 9.93
N ALA A 116 5.03 10.43 10.76
CA ALA A 116 4.26 9.21 10.54
C ALA A 116 3.52 9.23 9.20
N PHE A 117 2.93 10.38 8.85
CA PHE A 117 2.22 10.55 7.59
C PHE A 117 3.15 10.43 6.38
N ARG A 118 4.33 11.03 6.43
CA ARG A 118 5.33 10.93 5.35
C ARG A 118 5.77 9.49 5.12
N GLU A 119 6.04 8.74 6.17
CA GLU A 119 6.43 7.33 6.10
C GLU A 119 5.29 6.48 5.52
N PHE A 120 4.08 6.65 6.04
CA PHE A 120 2.89 6.00 5.50
C PHE A 120 2.67 6.31 4.02
N ALA A 121 2.79 7.58 3.62
CA ALA A 121 2.59 8.01 2.23
C ALA A 121 3.61 7.40 1.27
N ALA A 122 4.85 7.20 1.71
CA ALA A 122 5.86 6.50 0.92
C ALA A 122 5.47 5.03 0.67
N VAL A 123 5.06 4.32 1.72
CA VAL A 123 4.62 2.91 1.61
C VAL A 123 3.32 2.81 0.79
N TYR A 124 2.36 3.71 1.00
CA TYR A 124 1.10 3.73 0.26
C TYR A 124 1.34 3.86 -1.24
N ARG A 125 2.20 4.80 -1.65
CA ARG A 125 2.55 5.01 -3.06
C ARG A 125 3.26 3.81 -3.68
N ASP A 126 4.19 3.17 -2.96
CA ASP A 126 4.84 1.92 -3.41
C ASP A 126 3.82 0.78 -3.63
N VAL A 127 2.88 0.61 -2.71
CA VAL A 127 1.81 -0.40 -2.85
C VAL A 127 0.90 -0.11 -4.05
N VAL A 128 0.51 1.15 -4.25
CA VAL A 128 -0.33 1.55 -5.40
C VAL A 128 0.43 1.39 -6.72
N GLU A 129 1.72 1.70 -6.77
CA GLU A 129 2.55 1.46 -7.96
C GLU A 129 2.61 -0.04 -8.29
N LYS A 130 2.81 -0.90 -7.29
CA LYS A 130 2.76 -2.36 -7.48
C LYS A 130 1.39 -2.85 -7.94
N LEU A 131 0.30 -2.26 -7.43
CA LEU A 131 -1.05 -2.57 -7.87
C LEU A 131 -1.32 -2.19 -9.32
N ALA A 132 -0.68 -1.14 -9.85
CA ALA A 132 -0.81 -0.76 -11.25
C ALA A 132 -0.26 -1.82 -12.22
N GLU A 133 0.58 -2.73 -11.74
CA GLU A 133 1.09 -3.87 -12.50
C GLU A 133 0.17 -5.11 -12.45
N LEU A 134 -0.85 -5.11 -11.57
CA LEU A 134 -1.78 -6.21 -11.37
C LEU A 134 -2.75 -6.36 -12.56
N LYS A 135 -2.77 -7.54 -13.21
CA LYS A 135 -3.69 -7.81 -14.35
C LYS A 135 -4.66 -8.93 -14.13
#